data_AF-A0A4B9HVR2-F1
#
_entry.id   AF-A0A4B9HVR2-F1
#
_cell.length_a   1.000
_cell.length_b   1.000
_cell.length_c   1.000
_cell.angle_alpha   90.00
_cell.angle_beta   90.00
_cell.angle_gamma   90.00
#
_symmetry.space_group_name_H-M   'P 1'
#
loop_
_entity.id
_entity.type
_entity.pdbx_description
1 polymer ?
#
loop_
_entity_poly.entity_id
_entity_poly.type
_entity_poly.pdbx_seq_one_letter_code
_entity_poly.pdbx_strand_id
1 'polypeptide(L)'
;MVKWHKIYTYSERVEQWDNQTIIEMPSESEYEGYFFLLPKKMVYSLTPEYSYFYFPDTWNFFLKKHTEKKELSVSNMILCFKKENDEIMQFFHTKKVNDSIVKVRTHIPKKIEKDVIIENDLIR
;
A
#
# COMPACT_ATOMS: atom_id res chain seq x y z
N MET A 1 -24.50 -5.15 5.70
CA MET A 1 -23.47 -5.21 4.63
C MET A 1 -22.19 -5.73 5.27
N VAL A 2 -21.53 -6.71 4.67
CA VAL A 2 -20.26 -7.28 5.19
C VAL A 2 -19.14 -6.28 4.95
N LYS A 3 -18.38 -5.92 5.98
CA LYS A 3 -17.22 -5.02 5.85
C LYS A 3 -16.01 -5.84 5.41
N TRP A 4 -15.24 -5.31 4.47
CA TRP A 4 -14.00 -5.95 4.02
C TRP A 4 -12.79 -5.18 4.52
N HIS A 5 -11.76 -5.92 4.89
CA HIS A 5 -10.47 -5.39 5.34
C HIS A 5 -9.42 -5.71 4.29
N LYS A 6 -8.47 -4.78 4.10
CA LYS A 6 -7.31 -4.94 3.23
C LYS A 6 -6.06 -4.65 4.05
N ILE A 7 -5.11 -5.57 4.03
CA ILE A 7 -3.83 -5.46 4.73
C ILE A 7 -2.72 -5.63 3.70
N TYR A 8 -1.75 -4.71 3.74
CA TYR A 8 -0.51 -4.81 2.96
C TYR A 8 0.57 -5.51 3.78
N THR A 9 1.40 -6.29 3.10
CA THR A 9 2.52 -7.02 3.70
C THR A 9 3.68 -7.18 2.72
N TYR A 10 4.86 -7.52 3.21
CA TYR A 10 6.01 -7.86 2.37
C TYR A 10 5.78 -9.18 1.62
N SER A 11 6.09 -9.20 0.33
CA SER A 11 5.92 -10.39 -0.53
C SER A 11 6.78 -11.57 -0.10
N GLU A 12 7.91 -11.34 0.57
CA GLU A 12 8.78 -12.40 1.10
C GLU A 12 8.10 -13.30 2.14
N ARG A 13 7.02 -12.80 2.79
CA ARG A 13 6.25 -13.53 3.80
C ARG A 13 5.08 -14.30 3.22
N VAL A 14 4.91 -14.25 1.91
CA VAL A 14 3.76 -14.81 1.20
C VAL A 14 4.24 -15.97 0.34
N GLU A 15 3.87 -17.18 0.74
CA GLU A 15 4.14 -18.39 -0.04
C GLU A 15 2.85 -18.88 -0.70
N GLN A 16 2.82 -18.89 -2.03
CA GLN A 16 1.65 -19.32 -2.80
C GLN A 16 1.72 -20.81 -3.13
N TRP A 17 0.69 -21.55 -2.73
CA TRP A 17 0.44 -22.93 -3.17
C TRP A 17 -0.71 -22.96 -4.18
N ASP A 18 -1.07 -24.14 -4.67
CA ASP A 18 -2.07 -24.30 -5.74
C ASP A 18 -3.41 -23.63 -5.40
N ASN A 19 -3.95 -23.89 -4.20
CA ASN A 19 -5.28 -23.43 -3.78
C ASN A 19 -5.27 -22.49 -2.57
N GLN A 20 -4.13 -22.35 -1.90
CA GLN A 20 -3.98 -21.60 -0.66
C GLN A 20 -2.70 -20.79 -0.67
N THR A 21 -2.64 -19.83 0.21
CA THR A 21 -1.48 -18.98 0.41
C THR A 21 -1.16 -18.99 1.89
N ILE A 22 0.10 -19.30 2.20
CA ILE A 22 0.66 -19.18 3.54
C ILE A 22 1.14 -17.74 3.69
N ILE A 23 0.74 -17.11 4.79
CA ILE A 23 1.20 -15.78 5.15
C ILE A 23 1.79 -15.86 6.55
N GLU A 24 3.06 -15.50 6.67
CA GLU A 24 3.74 -15.42 7.95
C GLU A 24 3.30 -14.18 8.75
N MET A 25 3.17 -14.34 10.06
CA MET A 25 2.88 -13.23 10.96
C MET A 25 4.09 -12.31 11.07
N PRO A 26 3.89 -11.00 11.31
CA PRO A 26 5.00 -10.07 11.40
C PRO A 26 5.95 -10.34 12.54
N SER A 27 7.26 -10.17 12.29
CA SER A 27 8.32 -10.43 13.26
C SER A 27 8.20 -9.60 14.54
N GLU A 28 7.61 -8.40 14.44
CA GLU A 28 7.40 -7.55 15.61
C GLU A 28 6.09 -7.83 16.36
N SER A 29 5.31 -8.81 15.93
CA SER A 29 4.09 -9.23 16.61
C SER A 29 4.37 -10.31 17.65
N GLU A 30 3.50 -10.44 18.65
CA GLU A 30 3.55 -11.55 19.63
C GLU A 30 3.41 -12.95 19.00
N TYR A 31 3.04 -13.01 17.72
CA TYR A 31 2.85 -14.22 16.94
C TYR A 31 4.01 -14.47 15.96
N GLU A 32 5.21 -13.94 16.20
CA GLU A 32 6.38 -14.23 15.39
C GLU A 32 6.61 -15.75 15.22
N GLY A 33 6.85 -16.15 13.97
CA GLY A 33 7.02 -17.54 13.56
C GLY A 33 5.72 -18.35 13.49
N TYR A 34 4.55 -17.74 13.71
CA TYR A 34 3.28 -18.33 13.30
C TYR A 34 2.95 -17.92 11.87
N PHE A 35 2.12 -18.73 11.21
CA PHE A 35 1.55 -18.41 9.90
C PHE A 35 0.05 -18.70 9.88
N PHE A 36 -0.65 -18.12 8.91
CA PHE A 36 -2.04 -18.44 8.61
C PHE A 36 -2.24 -18.75 7.14
N LEU A 37 -3.38 -19.36 6.83
CA LEU A 37 -3.75 -19.74 5.48
C LEU A 37 -4.91 -18.88 4.99
N LEU A 38 -4.80 -18.40 3.76
CA LEU A 38 -5.91 -17.80 3.02
C LEU A 38 -6.11 -18.50 1.68
N PRO A 39 -7.33 -18.52 1.13
CA PRO A 39 -7.54 -18.89 -0.27
C PRO A 39 -6.70 -18.01 -1.19
N LYS A 40 -6.07 -18.60 -2.20
CA LYS A 40 -5.18 -17.87 -3.14
C LYS A 40 -5.85 -16.64 -3.76
N LYS A 41 -7.15 -16.73 -4.05
CA LYS A 41 -7.97 -15.63 -4.59
C LYS A 41 -8.11 -14.42 -3.66
N MET A 42 -7.69 -14.51 -2.40
CA MET A 42 -7.77 -13.42 -1.41
C MET A 42 -6.43 -12.72 -1.23
N VAL A 43 -5.38 -13.15 -1.94
CA VAL A 43 -4.01 -12.63 -1.83
C VAL A 43 -3.51 -12.19 -3.20
N TYR A 44 -2.90 -11.02 -3.26
CA TYR A 44 -2.50 -10.36 -4.51
C TYR A 44 -1.12 -9.74 -4.36
N SER A 45 -0.28 -9.94 -5.37
CA SER A 45 0.98 -9.23 -5.48
C SER A 45 0.74 -7.82 -6.05
N LEU A 46 1.34 -6.81 -5.43
CA LEU A 46 1.25 -5.42 -5.86
C LEU A 46 2.53 -4.97 -6.58
N THR A 47 3.69 -5.29 -6.00
CA THR A 47 5.03 -5.16 -6.60
C THR A 47 5.83 -6.44 -6.28
N PRO A 48 7.06 -6.62 -6.79
CA PRO A 48 7.91 -7.73 -6.36
C PRO A 48 8.11 -7.78 -4.83
N GLU A 49 8.14 -6.61 -4.18
CA GLU A 49 8.42 -6.46 -2.74
C GLU A 49 7.16 -6.47 -1.87
N TYR A 50 6.01 -6.06 -2.43
CA TYR A 50 4.79 -5.86 -1.65
C TYR A 50 3.61 -6.67 -2.19
N SER A 51 2.86 -7.25 -1.26
CA SER A 51 1.62 -7.96 -1.50
C SER A 51 0.52 -7.40 -0.61
N TYR A 52 -0.73 -7.76 -0.89
CA TYR A 52 -1.84 -7.50 0.00
C TYR A 52 -2.80 -8.68 0.03
N PHE A 53 -3.53 -8.78 1.13
CA PHE A 53 -4.63 -9.71 1.25
C PHE A 53 -5.87 -8.99 1.77
N TYR A 54 -7.04 -9.52 1.46
CA TYR A 54 -8.29 -8.99 1.95
C TYR A 54 -9.19 -10.09 2.48
N PHE A 55 -10.02 -9.74 3.45
CA PHE A 55 -10.88 -10.68 4.16
C PHE A 55 -12.11 -9.96 4.73
N PRO A 56 -13.24 -10.67 4.88
CA PRO A 56 -14.42 -10.10 5.51
C PRO A 56 -14.21 -9.92 7.02
N ASP A 57 -14.94 -9.00 7.63
CA ASP A 57 -14.99 -8.78 9.08
C ASP A 57 -15.50 -9.99 9.87
N THR A 58 -16.19 -10.91 9.21
CA THR A 58 -16.64 -12.20 9.77
C THR A 58 -15.61 -13.33 9.64
N TRP A 59 -14.40 -13.05 9.16
CA TRP A 59 -13.37 -14.08 8.99
C TRP A 59 -12.77 -14.51 10.34
N ASN A 60 -12.48 -15.81 10.50
CA ASN A 60 -11.81 -16.33 11.69
C ASN A 60 -10.42 -16.82 11.32
N PHE A 61 -9.38 -16.27 11.98
CA PHE A 61 -8.01 -16.65 11.71
C PHE A 61 -7.54 -17.74 12.66
N PHE A 62 -6.91 -18.75 12.07
CA PHE A 62 -6.22 -19.80 12.82
C PHE A 62 -4.74 -19.76 12.49
N LEU A 63 -3.96 -19.29 13.45
CA LEU A 63 -2.51 -19.27 13.40
C LEU A 63 -1.96 -20.67 13.70
N LYS A 64 -0.93 -21.07 12.98
CA LYS A 64 -0.23 -22.35 13.16
C LYS A 64 1.26 -22.10 13.34
N LYS A 65 1.88 -22.85 14.26
CA LYS A 65 3.33 -22.90 14.47
C LYS A 65 3.70 -24.28 14.99
N HIS A 66 4.41 -25.08 14.19
CA HIS A 66 4.72 -26.48 14.53
C HIS A 66 3.47 -27.27 14.98
N THR A 67 3.35 -27.57 16.27
CA THR A 67 2.22 -28.30 16.89
C THR A 67 1.18 -27.38 17.53
N GLU A 68 1.44 -26.07 17.59
CA GLU A 68 0.57 -25.09 18.21
C GLU A 68 -0.43 -24.51 17.22
N LYS A 69 -1.65 -24.27 17.71
CA LYS A 69 -2.71 -23.58 16.99
C LYS A 69 -3.32 -22.53 17.90
N LYS A 70 -3.43 -21.29 17.40
CA LYS A 70 -4.09 -20.18 18.10
C LYS A 70 -5.17 -19.58 17.22
N GLU A 71 -6.27 -19.18 17.84
CA GLU A 71 -7.30 -18.39 17.16
C GLU A 71 -6.99 -16.91 17.34
N LEU A 72 -7.18 -16.14 16.28
CA LEU A 72 -6.98 -14.70 16.28
C LEU A 72 -8.21 -13.99 15.72
N SER A 73 -8.72 -13.02 16.48
CA SER A 73 -9.82 -12.17 16.03
C SER A 73 -9.37 -11.25 14.89
N VAL A 74 -10.32 -10.79 14.07
CA VAL A 74 -10.07 -9.80 13.00
C VAL A 74 -9.40 -8.55 13.54
N SER A 75 -9.88 -8.02 14.67
CA SER A 75 -9.32 -6.82 15.28
C SER A 75 -7.85 -7.00 15.66
N ASN A 76 -7.50 -8.15 16.25
CA ASN A 76 -6.12 -8.44 16.62
C ASN A 76 -5.26 -8.70 15.39
N MET A 77 -5.78 -9.38 14.36
CA MET A 77 -5.08 -9.57 13.09
C MET A 77 -4.69 -8.23 12.46
N ILE A 78 -5.62 -7.27 12.39
CA ILE A 78 -5.35 -5.93 11.87
C ILE A 78 -4.28 -5.22 12.71
N LEU A 79 -4.33 -5.35 14.05
CA LEU A 79 -3.35 -4.74 14.94
C LEU A 79 -1.94 -5.32 14.74
N CYS A 80 -1.81 -6.65 14.57
CA CYS A 80 -0.52 -7.30 14.33
C CYS A 80 0.19 -6.77 13.08
N PHE A 81 -0.57 -6.45 12.02
CA PHE A 81 -0.03 -5.94 10.77
C PHE A 81 0.02 -4.41 10.68
N LYS A 82 -0.50 -3.68 11.68
CA LYS A 82 -0.72 -2.23 11.56
C LYS A 82 0.56 -1.47 11.23
N LYS A 83 1.64 -1.72 11.97
CA LYS A 83 2.92 -1.00 11.78
C LYS A 83 3.46 -1.20 10.37
N GLU A 84 3.61 -2.44 9.95
CA GLU A 84 4.07 -2.79 8.60
C GLU A 84 3.17 -2.24 7.51
N ASN A 85 1.86 -2.35 7.70
CA ASN A 85 0.89 -1.80 6.76
C ASN A 85 1.06 -0.28 6.61
N ASP A 86 1.28 0.45 7.70
CA ASP A 86 1.52 1.89 7.70
C ASP A 86 2.85 2.25 7.00
N GLU A 87 3.92 1.49 7.25
CA GLU A 87 5.23 1.64 6.59
C GLU A 87 5.13 1.44 5.07
N ILE A 88 4.48 0.36 4.64
CA ILE A 88 4.27 0.06 3.22
C ILE A 88 3.42 1.15 2.57
N MET A 89 2.37 1.63 3.23
CA MET A 89 1.52 2.70 2.71
C MET A 89 2.29 4.03 2.56
N GLN A 90 3.22 4.34 3.45
CA GLN A 90 4.09 5.52 3.32
C GLN A 90 4.94 5.46 2.04
N PHE A 91 5.45 4.29 1.66
CA PHE A 91 6.20 4.11 0.41
C PHE A 91 5.35 4.49 -0.81
N PHE A 92 4.10 4.01 -0.87
CA PHE A 92 3.18 4.31 -1.98
C PHE A 92 2.73 5.77 -2.00
N HIS A 93 2.45 6.38 -0.85
CA HIS A 93 2.14 7.81 -0.78
C HIS A 93 3.31 8.68 -1.23
N THR A 94 4.53 8.35 -0.80
CA THR A 94 5.74 9.09 -1.18
C THR A 94 6.02 8.96 -2.68
N LYS A 95 5.83 7.76 -3.26
CA LYS A 95 5.96 7.55 -4.70
C LYS A 95 4.93 8.36 -5.49
N LYS A 96 3.67 8.38 -5.07
CA LYS A 96 2.61 9.18 -5.71
C LYS A 96 2.94 10.68 -5.65
N VAL A 97 3.49 11.17 -4.53
CA VAL A 97 3.96 12.55 -4.41
C VAL A 97 5.10 12.81 -5.39
N ASN A 98 6.12 11.94 -5.45
CA ASN A 98 7.27 12.11 -6.35
C ASN A 98 6.88 12.05 -7.84
N ASP A 99 5.97 11.16 -8.24
CA ASP A 99 5.44 11.09 -9.61
C ASP A 99 4.54 12.29 -9.95
N SER A 100 3.93 12.94 -8.95
CA SER A 100 3.22 14.22 -9.13
C SER A 100 4.14 15.44 -9.12
N ILE A 101 5.38 15.32 -8.63
CA ILE A 101 6.45 16.32 -8.78
C ILE A 101 7.15 16.11 -10.14
N VAL A 102 6.37 15.91 -11.21
CA VAL A 102 6.89 16.01 -12.58
C VAL A 102 6.94 17.48 -12.98
N LYS A 103 8.16 18.03 -12.86
CA LYS A 103 8.75 19.12 -13.66
C LYS A 103 7.80 20.25 -14.05
N VAL A 104 7.54 21.16 -13.13
CA VAL A 104 7.51 22.58 -13.53
C VAL A 104 8.94 22.89 -13.97
N ARG A 105 9.27 22.65 -15.25
CA ARG A 105 10.38 23.36 -15.88
C ARG A 105 10.07 24.82 -15.62
N THR A 106 10.90 25.46 -14.81
CA THR A 106 10.92 26.89 -14.60
C THR A 106 11.29 27.58 -15.92
N HIS A 107 10.41 27.51 -16.91
CA HIS A 107 10.22 28.62 -17.82
C HIS A 107 9.49 29.69 -17.01
N ILE A 108 10.24 30.36 -16.14
CA ILE A 108 9.93 31.73 -15.81
C ILE A 108 9.87 32.43 -17.18
N PRO A 109 8.71 32.92 -17.63
CA PRO A 109 8.65 33.66 -18.87
C PRO A 109 9.62 34.82 -18.71
N LYS A 110 10.63 34.93 -19.58
CA LYS A 110 11.45 36.15 -19.60
C LYS A 110 10.50 37.31 -19.87
N LYS A 111 10.45 38.27 -18.95
CA LYS A 111 9.72 39.52 -19.12
C LYS A 111 10.14 40.13 -20.46
N ILE A 112 9.20 40.20 -21.41
CA ILE A 112 9.42 40.90 -22.66
C ILE A 112 9.19 42.37 -22.33
N GLU A 113 10.27 43.13 -22.16
CA GLU A 113 10.21 44.59 -22.21
C GLU A 113 10.18 44.96 -23.70
N LYS A 114 8.99 44.98 -24.27
CA LYS A 114 8.74 45.65 -25.54
C LYS A 114 8.07 46.97 -25.20
N ASP A 115 8.81 48.05 -25.35
CA ASP A 115 8.23 49.38 -25.44
C ASP A 115 7.26 49.38 -26.62
N VAL A 116 5.97 49.54 -26.32
CA VAL A 116 4.96 49.72 -27.35
C VAL A 116 5.08 51.15 -27.83
N ILE A 117 5.74 51.34 -28.98
CA ILE A 117 5.69 52.61 -29.70
C ILE A 117 4.32 52.65 -30.37
N ILE A 118 3.41 53.45 -29.81
CA ILE A 118 2.13 53.77 -30.45
C ILE A 118 2.44 54.83 -31.52
N GLU A 119 2.33 54.48 -32.79
CA GLU A 119 2.35 55.50 -33.85
C GLU A 119 1.12 56.40 -33.70
N ASN A 120 1.33 57.72 -33.71
CA ASN A 120 0.32 58.74 -33.46
C ASN A 120 -0.80 58.79 -34.53
N ASP A 121 -0.76 57.95 -35.56
CA ASP A 121 -1.78 57.89 -36.62
C ASP A 121 -3.07 57.15 -36.20
N LEU A 122 -3.12 56.59 -34.98
CA LEU A 122 -4.30 55.93 -34.42
C LEU A 122 -4.94 56.66 -33.22
N ILE A 123 -4.44 57.84 -32.88
CA ILE A 123 -5.08 58.73 -31.90
C ILE A 123 -6.01 59.67 -32.68
N ARG A 124 -7.31 59.37 -32.66
CA ARG A 124 -8.36 60.21 -33.23
C ARG A 124 -8.97 61.12 -32.17
#